data_AF-A0AAJ7BVC0-F1
#
_entry.id   AF-A0AAJ7BVC0-F1
#
_cell.length_a   1.000
_cell.length_b   1.000
_cell.length_c   1.000
_cell.angle_alpha   90.00
_cell.angle_beta   90.00
_cell.angle_gamma   90.00
#
_symmetry.space_group_name_H-M   'P 1'
#
loop_
_entity.id
_entity.type
_entity.pdbx_description
1 polymer ?
#
loop_
_entity_poly.entity_id
_entity_poly.type
_entity_poly.pdbx_seq_one_letter_code
_entity_poly.pdbx_strand_id
1 'polypeptide(L)'
;MLSTGQSGNIGVQSMSFCTPSSNPLPRFEANAVVCVLQECLDYLSLLKYVIPAEVDPRWNENYKTIKELYGGPGELKIIFRADLGLLPLIPSVAEKLQRDRYYAYCVVSDTTEELMKNGTYNSLQNTVDECVRTEEGEHILQVNCQIWAEQVKQLYDLICLKNIENQENFAKCAEAAVKLNAEVDNTIFLNGSKLAYLERWEAARLELHYCRMKMKEQELDNKLTECALMERMDAIVAGEVCTYLQASMKDMEDEIMVWTSQYNEEIERREQEINEFKEQISEQKMILEQLYFVRDERQQLIDECEAETLRAKEKAEYWKIVHRSATIIQSLWRGYIVRNQLGAFKGLWNVLSKRKKQAARARKKRAAQQRKIAENKAKTNSKNPKNR
;
A
#
# COMPACT_ATOMS: atom_id res chain seq x y z
N MET A 1 73.41 2.76 -15.93
CA MET A 1 74.68 2.82 -16.70
C MET A 1 75.76 3.32 -15.76
N LEU A 2 76.37 2.40 -15.01
CA LEU A 2 77.43 2.72 -14.05
C LEU A 2 78.74 2.25 -14.66
N SER A 3 79.60 3.23 -14.94
CA SER A 3 80.95 3.07 -15.46
C SER A 3 81.76 2.21 -14.50
N THR A 4 82.28 1.11 -15.03
CA THR A 4 83.28 0.25 -14.41
C THR A 4 84.56 1.05 -14.16
N GLY A 5 84.71 1.55 -12.94
CA GLY A 5 85.98 2.11 -12.45
C GLY A 5 86.97 0.97 -12.23
N GLN A 6 87.80 0.71 -13.23
CA GLN A 6 88.99 -0.12 -13.11
C GLN A 6 89.91 0.49 -12.05
N SER A 7 89.95 -0.13 -10.87
CA SER A 7 91.02 0.10 -9.89
C SER A 7 92.30 -0.44 -10.51
N GLY A 8 93.12 0.48 -11.03
CA GLY A 8 94.48 0.17 -11.45
C GLY A 8 95.25 -0.35 -10.24
N ASN A 9 95.76 -1.57 -10.35
CA ASN A 9 96.81 -2.07 -9.49
C ASN A 9 97.98 -1.08 -9.55
N ILE A 10 98.11 -0.24 -8.52
CA ILE A 10 99.32 0.55 -8.31
C ILE A 10 100.35 -0.42 -7.74
N GLY A 11 100.98 -1.17 -8.64
CA GLY A 11 102.14 -1.98 -8.33
C GLY A 11 103.27 -1.05 -7.94
N VAL A 12 103.57 -0.98 -6.64
CA VAL A 12 104.78 -0.33 -6.15
C VAL A 12 105.94 -1.17 -6.67
N GLN A 13 106.63 -0.66 -7.71
CA GLN A 13 107.86 -1.26 -8.21
C GLN A 13 108.93 -1.17 -7.12
N SER A 14 109.29 -2.32 -6.54
CA SER A 14 110.46 -2.44 -5.68
C SER A 14 111.71 -2.09 -6.50
N MET A 15 112.41 -1.03 -6.11
CA MET A 15 113.74 -0.72 -6.66
C MET A 15 114.73 -1.73 -6.08
N SER A 16 114.93 -2.85 -6.78
CA SER A 16 115.95 -3.83 -6.39
C SER A 16 117.34 -3.20 -6.48
N PHE A 17 117.91 -2.83 -5.34
CA PHE A 17 119.32 -2.45 -5.23
C PHE A 17 120.18 -3.70 -5.43
N CYS A 18 120.63 -3.95 -6.67
CA CYS A 18 121.67 -4.94 -6.92
C CYS A 18 123.01 -4.38 -6.42
N THR A 19 123.38 -4.69 -5.19
CA THR A 19 124.75 -4.49 -4.73
C THR A 19 125.67 -5.51 -5.44
N PRO A 20 126.77 -5.07 -6.08
CA PRO A 20 127.66 -5.99 -6.77
C PRO A 20 128.32 -6.95 -5.75
N SER A 21 128.31 -8.24 -6.10
CA SER A 21 128.99 -9.33 -5.39
C SER A 21 130.38 -8.91 -4.91
N SER A 22 130.61 -8.95 -3.59
CA SER A 22 131.88 -8.57 -2.97
C SER A 22 133.01 -9.46 -3.49
N ASN A 23 133.89 -8.91 -4.31
CA ASN A 23 135.19 -9.55 -4.57
C ASN A 23 136.01 -9.50 -3.27
N PRO A 24 136.77 -10.56 -2.94
CA PRO A 24 137.59 -10.57 -1.73
C PRO A 24 138.62 -9.44 -1.79
N LEU A 25 138.72 -8.67 -0.71
CA LEU A 25 139.64 -7.54 -0.62
C LEU A 25 141.10 -8.02 -0.65
N PRO A 26 142.00 -7.32 -1.35
CA PRO A 26 143.43 -7.58 -1.29
C PRO A 26 143.93 -7.58 0.17
N ARG A 27 144.78 -8.55 0.54
CA ARG A 27 145.24 -8.75 1.94
C ARG A 27 145.80 -7.50 2.63
N PHE A 28 146.45 -6.61 1.86
CA PHE A 28 146.99 -5.36 2.41
C PHE A 28 145.89 -4.36 2.76
N GLU A 29 144.88 -4.24 1.91
CA GLU A 29 143.72 -3.37 2.12
C GLU A 29 142.83 -3.91 3.24
N ALA A 30 142.60 -5.22 3.27
CA ALA A 30 141.87 -5.88 4.36
C ALA A 30 142.56 -5.64 5.73
N ASN A 31 143.89 -5.77 5.81
CA ASN A 31 144.61 -5.50 7.06
C ASN A 31 144.57 -4.03 7.48
N ALA A 32 144.66 -3.10 6.53
CA ALA A 32 144.54 -1.67 6.83
C ALA A 32 143.14 -1.31 7.36
N VAL A 33 142.09 -1.88 6.74
CA VAL A 33 140.70 -1.70 7.19
C VAL A 33 140.47 -2.36 8.55
N VAL A 34 141.02 -3.55 8.78
CA VAL A 34 140.95 -4.23 10.09
C VAL A 34 141.58 -3.38 11.18
N CYS A 35 142.75 -2.76 10.97
CA CYS A 35 143.35 -1.88 11.96
C CYS A 35 142.42 -0.71 12.35
N VAL A 36 141.80 -0.06 11.36
CA VAL A 36 140.86 1.04 11.59
C VAL A 36 139.61 0.56 12.33
N LEU A 37 139.03 -0.56 11.90
CA LEU A 37 137.85 -1.12 12.56
C LEU A 37 138.15 -1.59 13.99
N GLN A 38 139.38 -2.04 14.25
CA GLN A 38 139.82 -2.46 15.58
C GLN A 38 140.01 -1.25 16.51
N GLU A 39 140.54 -0.13 16.01
CA GLU A 39 140.49 1.15 16.70
C GLU A 39 139.02 1.57 16.97
N CYS A 40 138.11 1.40 16.01
CA CYS A 40 136.69 1.68 16.22
C CYS A 40 136.07 0.79 17.30
N LEU A 41 136.44 -0.48 17.38
CA LEU A 41 136.00 -1.39 18.45
C LEU A 41 136.51 -0.93 19.82
N ASP A 42 137.76 -0.46 19.89
CA ASP A 42 138.34 0.09 21.11
C ASP A 42 137.61 1.37 21.54
N TYR A 43 137.31 2.28 20.61
CA TYR A 43 136.52 3.49 20.89
C TYR A 43 135.09 3.16 21.32
N LEU A 44 134.42 2.23 20.63
CA LEU A 44 133.10 1.76 21.02
C LEU A 44 133.16 1.13 22.41
N SER A 45 134.21 0.37 22.74
CA SER A 45 134.41 -0.23 24.08
C SER A 45 134.53 0.83 25.18
N LEU A 46 135.19 1.95 24.92
CA LEU A 46 135.30 3.09 25.83
C LEU A 46 133.95 3.80 26.02
N LEU A 47 133.21 4.02 24.93
CA LEU A 47 131.87 4.62 24.94
C LEU A 47 130.88 3.88 25.84
N LYS A 48 131.05 2.56 26.02
CA LYS A 48 130.24 1.75 26.95
C LYS A 48 130.22 2.31 28.37
N TYR A 49 131.36 2.83 28.84
CA TYR A 49 131.54 3.32 30.20
C TYR A 49 131.11 4.78 30.39
N VAL A 50 130.89 5.50 29.28
CA VAL A 50 130.48 6.91 29.28
C VAL A 50 128.95 7.04 29.30
N ILE A 51 128.24 6.09 28.69
CA ILE A 51 126.77 6.10 28.64
C ILE A 51 126.22 5.43 29.92
N PRO A 52 125.43 6.13 30.75
CA PRO A 52 124.95 5.63 32.03
C PRO A 52 123.73 4.69 31.83
N ALA A 53 123.94 3.56 31.15
CA ALA A 53 122.95 2.50 30.97
C ALA A 53 123.62 1.14 30.77
N GLU A 54 123.08 0.09 31.40
CA GLU A 54 123.50 -1.30 31.18
C GLU A 54 122.67 -1.92 30.05
N VAL A 55 123.35 -2.62 29.13
CA VAL A 55 122.68 -3.42 28.09
C VAL A 55 122.36 -4.79 28.69
N ASP A 56 121.07 -5.12 28.80
CA ASP A 56 120.65 -6.46 29.19
C ASP A 56 120.86 -7.41 27.99
N PRO A 57 121.52 -8.57 28.18
CA PRO A 57 121.80 -9.54 27.11
C PRO A 57 120.55 -10.24 26.55
N ARG A 58 119.38 -10.07 27.16
CA ARG A 58 118.10 -10.64 26.69
C ARG A 58 117.43 -9.84 25.56
N TRP A 59 117.99 -8.69 25.20
CA TRP A 59 117.46 -7.85 24.12
C TRP A 59 117.79 -8.48 22.77
N ASN A 60 116.76 -8.86 22.01
CA ASN A 60 116.89 -9.40 20.67
C ASN A 60 116.87 -8.26 19.64
N GLU A 61 117.99 -8.03 18.96
CA GLU A 61 118.18 -6.96 17.97
C GLU A 61 117.24 -7.10 16.75
N ASN A 62 116.75 -8.32 16.47
CA ASN A 62 115.88 -8.60 15.32
C ASN A 62 114.38 -8.35 15.60
N TYR A 63 114.00 -8.06 16.84
CA TYR A 63 112.59 -7.92 17.22
C TYR A 63 112.30 -6.51 17.74
N LYS A 64 111.86 -5.62 16.83
CA LYS A 64 111.23 -4.35 17.19
C LYS A 64 109.73 -4.54 17.29
N THR A 65 109.09 -4.08 18.36
CA THR A 65 107.64 -4.21 18.50
C THR A 65 106.93 -3.27 17.52
N ILE A 66 105.78 -3.66 16.95
CA ILE A 66 104.99 -2.83 16.01
C ILE A 66 104.72 -1.41 16.57
N LYS A 67 104.54 -1.29 17.90
CA LYS A 67 104.38 -0.01 18.61
C LYS A 67 105.66 0.83 18.70
N GLU A 68 106.85 0.23 18.69
CA GLU A 68 108.13 0.94 18.65
C GLU A 68 108.47 1.45 17.24
N LEU A 69 108.05 0.72 16.20
CA LEU A 69 108.30 1.09 14.80
C LEU A 69 107.33 2.16 14.27
N TYR A 70 106.05 2.06 14.64
CA TYR A 70 104.98 2.87 14.03
C TYR A 70 104.16 3.67 15.04
N GLY A 71 104.59 3.74 16.30
CA GLY A 71 103.95 4.56 17.33
C GLY A 71 104.17 6.05 17.06
N GLY A 72 103.10 6.82 16.88
CA GLY A 72 103.20 8.26 16.68
C GLY A 72 103.71 8.99 17.94
N PRO A 73 104.44 10.12 17.82
CA PRO A 73 104.98 10.89 18.94
C PRO A 73 103.92 11.53 19.87
N GLY A 74 102.63 11.30 19.62
CA GLY A 74 101.50 11.89 20.34
C GLY A 74 100.66 10.92 21.20
N GLU A 75 100.86 9.61 21.12
CA GLU A 75 100.18 8.68 22.03
C GLU A 75 100.97 8.51 23.33
N LEU A 76 100.66 9.38 24.30
CA LEU A 76 101.24 9.37 25.64
C LEU A 76 100.86 8.11 26.44
N LYS A 77 101.91 7.41 26.88
CA LYS A 77 102.12 6.87 28.24
C LYS A 77 101.01 6.02 28.86
N ILE A 78 100.86 4.77 28.42
CA ILE A 78 100.51 3.65 29.31
C ILE A 78 101.19 2.42 28.65
N ILE A 79 102.17 1.75 29.24
CA ILE A 79 102.03 0.81 30.35
C ILE A 79 103.41 0.64 31.02
N PHE A 80 103.51 1.08 32.27
CA PHE A 80 104.51 0.62 33.23
C PHE A 80 104.05 -0.70 33.84
N ARG A 81 104.96 -1.67 33.99
CA ARG A 81 105.02 -2.60 35.13
C ARG A 81 106.47 -3.03 35.34
N ALA A 82 107.18 -2.28 36.17
CA ALA A 82 108.49 -2.70 36.69
C ALA A 82 108.35 -3.98 37.57
N ASP A 83 107.12 -4.29 37.97
CA ASP A 83 106.73 -5.31 38.94
C ASP A 83 106.70 -6.74 38.38
N LEU A 84 106.83 -6.91 37.05
CA LEU A 84 106.83 -8.22 36.36
C LEU A 84 108.22 -8.65 35.87
N GLY A 85 109.28 -7.88 36.14
CA GLY A 85 110.63 -8.17 35.64
C GLY A 85 110.77 -8.10 34.12
N LEU A 86 109.84 -7.41 33.44
CA LEU A 86 109.85 -7.20 31.99
C LEU A 86 110.51 -5.86 31.67
N LEU A 87 111.32 -5.86 30.60
CA LEU A 87 112.08 -4.70 30.14
C LEU A 87 111.14 -3.59 29.61
N PRO A 88 111.49 -2.30 29.79
CA PRO A 88 110.67 -1.18 29.31
C PRO A 88 110.50 -1.23 27.79
N LEU A 89 109.25 -1.21 27.29
CA LEU A 89 108.92 -1.33 25.86
C LEU A 89 109.32 -0.12 25.00
N ILE A 90 109.78 0.97 25.61
CA ILE A 90 110.37 2.12 24.93
C ILE A 90 111.68 2.42 25.64
N PRO A 91 112.85 2.16 25.03
CA PRO A 91 114.14 2.54 25.61
C PRO A 91 114.17 4.00 26.04
N SER A 92 114.77 4.29 27.19
CA SER A 92 115.23 5.66 27.47
C SER A 92 116.26 6.10 26.40
N VAL A 93 116.46 7.40 26.20
CA VAL A 93 117.45 7.89 25.21
C VAL A 93 118.84 7.30 25.47
N ALA A 94 119.22 7.10 26.74
CA ALA A 94 120.48 6.47 27.13
C ALA A 94 120.51 4.96 26.87
N GLU A 95 119.40 4.25 27.08
CA GLU A 95 119.27 2.81 26.78
C GLU A 95 119.27 2.55 25.27
N LYS A 96 118.57 3.39 24.47
CA LYS A 96 118.61 3.33 23.01
C LYS A 96 120.03 3.55 22.50
N LEU A 97 120.70 4.59 23.00
CA LEU A 97 122.07 4.92 22.59
C LEU A 97 123.05 3.79 22.92
N GLN A 98 122.89 3.15 24.08
CA GLN A 98 123.72 2.01 24.47
C GLN A 98 123.43 0.76 23.62
N ARG A 99 122.19 0.55 23.20
CA ARG A 99 121.80 -0.51 22.25
C ARG A 99 122.37 -0.27 20.86
N ASP A 100 122.18 0.93 20.31
CA ASP A 100 122.70 1.30 19.00
C ASP A 100 124.24 1.16 18.98
N ARG A 101 124.91 1.51 20.10
CA ARG A 101 126.35 1.30 20.31
C ARG A 101 126.73 -0.19 20.39
N TYR A 102 125.94 -1.03 21.04
CA TYR A 102 126.19 -2.48 21.11
C TYR A 102 125.98 -3.15 19.75
N TYR A 103 124.91 -2.81 19.04
CA TYR A 103 124.66 -3.26 17.67
C TYR A 103 125.81 -2.87 16.73
N ALA A 104 126.24 -1.61 16.75
CA ALA A 104 127.40 -1.16 15.97
C ALA A 104 128.68 -1.93 16.35
N TYR A 105 128.87 -2.25 17.64
CA TYR A 105 129.99 -3.06 18.09
C TYR A 105 129.91 -4.50 17.56
N CYS A 106 128.74 -5.16 17.59
CA CYS A 106 128.55 -6.50 17.06
C CYS A 106 128.80 -6.55 15.54
N VAL A 107 128.21 -5.62 14.78
CA VAL A 107 128.41 -5.53 13.33
C VAL A 107 129.88 -5.27 12.98
N VAL A 108 130.55 -4.35 13.68
CA VAL A 108 131.98 -4.07 13.46
C VAL A 108 132.87 -5.25 13.91
N SER A 109 132.50 -5.96 14.97
CA SER A 109 133.22 -7.15 15.46
C SER A 109 133.10 -8.32 14.49
N ASP A 110 131.89 -8.61 14.01
CA ASP A 110 131.65 -9.68 13.05
C ASP A 110 132.35 -9.41 11.71
N THR A 111 132.36 -8.14 11.28
CA THR A 111 133.02 -7.74 10.03
C THR A 111 134.54 -7.72 10.14
N THR A 112 135.11 -7.34 11.28
CA THR A 112 136.56 -7.46 11.53
C THR A 112 137.00 -8.92 11.58
N GLU A 113 136.23 -9.79 12.23
CA GLU A 113 136.51 -11.22 12.23
C GLU A 113 136.39 -11.84 10.83
N GLU A 114 135.39 -11.44 10.03
CA GLU A 114 135.20 -11.90 8.65
C GLU A 114 136.31 -11.41 7.72
N LEU A 115 136.73 -10.15 7.85
CA LEU A 115 137.86 -9.56 7.13
C LEU A 115 139.19 -10.24 7.48
N MET A 116 139.42 -10.58 8.76
CA MET A 116 140.61 -11.31 9.21
C MET A 116 140.65 -12.76 8.72
N LYS A 117 139.51 -13.46 8.72
CA LYS A 117 139.43 -14.89 8.37
C LYS A 117 139.36 -15.13 6.87
N ASN A 118 138.50 -14.37 6.17
CA ASN A 118 138.08 -14.66 4.80
C ASN A 118 138.32 -13.49 3.82
N GLY A 119 138.71 -12.29 4.31
CA GLY A 119 138.91 -11.10 3.47
C GLY A 119 137.63 -10.58 2.80
N THR A 120 136.46 -10.95 3.32
CA THR A 120 135.13 -10.58 2.81
C THR A 120 134.36 -9.82 3.88
N TYR A 121 133.31 -9.12 3.48
CA TYR A 121 132.50 -8.24 4.34
C TYR A 121 131.00 -8.52 4.18
N ASN A 122 130.63 -9.78 3.91
CA ASN A 122 129.23 -10.15 3.67
C ASN A 122 128.34 -9.90 4.89
N SER A 123 128.89 -9.98 6.10
CA SER A 123 128.18 -9.63 7.33
C SER A 123 127.72 -8.16 7.30
N LEU A 124 128.60 -7.24 6.92
CA LEU A 124 128.22 -5.82 6.75
C LEU A 124 127.20 -5.66 5.64
N GLN A 125 127.42 -6.31 4.50
CA GLN A 125 126.53 -6.20 3.34
C GLN A 125 125.12 -6.72 3.66
N ASN A 126 125.00 -7.87 4.33
CA ASN A 126 123.72 -8.44 4.74
C ASN A 126 122.98 -7.54 5.73
N THR A 127 123.69 -6.94 6.71
CA THR A 127 123.07 -6.00 7.66
C THR A 127 122.63 -4.69 6.98
N VAL A 128 123.40 -4.18 6.03
CA VAL A 128 123.02 -3.03 5.21
C VAL A 128 121.82 -3.35 4.32
N ASP A 129 121.82 -4.51 3.64
CA ASP A 129 120.72 -4.95 2.80
C ASP A 129 119.45 -5.19 3.63
N GLU A 130 119.58 -5.68 4.87
CA GLU A 130 118.46 -5.80 5.81
C GLU A 130 117.91 -4.44 6.23
N CYS A 131 118.77 -3.46 6.56
CA CYS A 131 118.36 -2.09 6.81
C CYS A 131 117.61 -1.48 5.62
N VAL A 132 118.15 -1.62 4.40
CA VAL A 132 117.51 -1.12 3.17
C VAL A 132 116.15 -1.78 2.94
N ARG A 133 116.03 -3.10 3.10
CA ARG A 133 114.73 -3.80 3.01
C ARG A 133 113.72 -3.29 4.04
N THR A 134 114.17 -2.98 5.26
CA THR A 134 113.27 -2.41 6.28
C THR A 134 112.82 -1.00 5.93
N GLU A 135 113.71 -0.13 5.45
CA GLU A 135 113.36 1.23 5.00
C GLU A 135 112.41 1.20 3.80
N GLU A 136 112.64 0.31 2.84
CA GLU A 136 111.73 0.11 1.70
C GLU A 136 110.37 -0.41 2.15
N GLY A 137 110.33 -1.38 3.07
CA GLY A 137 109.10 -1.88 3.67
C GLY A 137 108.31 -0.80 4.42
N GLU A 138 109.01 0.07 5.15
CA GLU A 138 108.43 1.24 5.84
C GLU A 138 107.89 2.27 4.84
N HIS A 139 108.63 2.57 3.78
CA HIS A 139 108.17 3.48 2.72
C HIS A 139 106.93 2.92 2.00
N ILE A 140 106.90 1.64 1.67
CA ILE A 140 105.73 0.98 1.09
C ILE A 140 104.53 1.07 2.03
N LEU A 141 104.73 0.82 3.32
CA LEU A 141 103.67 0.93 4.32
C LEU A 141 103.16 2.36 4.43
N GLN A 142 104.05 3.37 4.43
CA GLN A 142 103.68 4.78 4.47
C GLN A 142 102.82 5.17 3.26
N VAL A 143 103.21 4.75 2.05
CA VAL A 143 102.42 4.99 0.83
C VAL A 143 101.06 4.31 0.92
N ASN A 144 100.99 3.05 1.38
CA ASN A 144 99.72 2.34 1.56
C ASN A 144 98.82 3.00 2.61
N CYS A 145 99.37 3.49 3.72
CA CYS A 145 98.62 4.23 4.72
C CYS A 145 98.02 5.53 4.15
N GLN A 146 98.75 6.24 3.29
CA GLN A 146 98.21 7.42 2.60
C GLN A 146 97.05 7.04 1.66
N ILE A 147 97.22 5.98 0.86
CA ILE A 147 96.17 5.48 -0.04
C ILE A 147 94.92 5.08 0.76
N TRP A 148 95.09 4.34 1.86
CA TRP A 148 93.97 3.95 2.72
C TRP A 148 93.30 5.16 3.39
N ALA A 149 94.06 6.16 3.84
CA ALA A 149 93.51 7.39 4.39
C ALA A 149 92.67 8.15 3.36
N GLU A 150 93.14 8.23 2.12
CA GLU A 150 92.39 8.84 1.01
C GLU A 150 91.12 8.04 0.69
N GLN A 151 91.18 6.71 0.63
CA GLN A 151 90.01 5.85 0.40
C GLN A 151 88.97 5.99 1.52
N VAL A 152 89.42 5.99 2.77
CA VAL A 152 88.54 6.19 3.93
C VAL A 152 87.86 7.56 3.84
N LYS A 153 88.61 8.62 3.49
CA LYS A 153 88.05 9.95 3.30
C LYS A 153 87.00 9.98 2.19
N GLN A 154 87.28 9.37 1.04
CA GLN A 154 86.32 9.29 -0.08
C GLN A 154 85.04 8.53 0.31
N LEU A 155 85.16 7.44 1.06
CA LEU A 155 84.01 6.69 1.56
C LEU A 155 83.19 7.52 2.57
N TYR A 156 83.85 8.25 3.47
CA TYR A 156 83.17 9.18 4.39
C TYR A 156 82.40 10.27 3.63
N ASP A 157 83.01 10.88 2.61
CA ASP A 157 82.37 11.91 1.79
C ASP A 157 81.14 11.34 1.06
N LEU A 158 81.24 10.12 0.51
CA LEU A 158 80.11 9.42 -0.11
C LEU A 158 78.97 9.11 0.87
N ILE A 159 79.30 8.66 2.08
CA ILE A 159 78.30 8.41 3.13
C ILE A 159 77.62 9.73 3.53
N CYS A 160 78.38 10.81 3.68
CA CYS A 160 77.84 12.13 3.99
C CYS A 160 76.89 12.62 2.90
N LEU A 161 77.30 12.57 1.62
CA LEU A 161 76.44 12.96 0.50
C LEU A 161 75.15 12.14 0.45
N LYS A 162 75.26 10.81 0.59
CA LYS A 162 74.10 9.92 0.57
C LYS A 162 73.17 10.12 1.75
N ASN A 163 73.70 10.46 2.93
CA ASN A 163 72.88 10.81 4.08
C ASN A 163 72.10 12.11 3.87
N ILE A 164 72.71 13.13 3.26
CA ILE A 164 72.03 14.38 2.90
C ILE A 164 70.92 14.10 1.89
N GLU A 165 71.22 13.34 0.82
CA GLU A 165 70.21 12.95 -0.20
C GLU A 165 69.04 12.17 0.42
N ASN A 166 69.34 11.22 1.31
CA ASN A 166 68.31 10.46 2.02
C ASN A 166 67.45 11.34 2.93
N GLN A 167 68.05 12.32 3.62
CA GLN A 167 67.30 13.28 4.45
C GLN A 167 66.36 14.14 3.61
N GLU A 168 66.81 14.64 2.47
CA GLU A 168 65.96 15.41 1.55
C GLU A 168 64.81 14.57 1.00
N ASN A 169 65.10 13.34 0.59
CA ASN A 169 64.07 12.41 0.09
C ASN A 169 63.06 12.07 1.19
N PHE A 170 63.52 11.82 2.41
CA PHE A 170 62.66 11.60 3.56
C PHE A 170 61.77 12.81 3.84
N ALA A 171 62.31 14.03 3.80
CA ALA A 171 61.54 15.26 3.98
C ALA A 171 60.47 15.44 2.90
N LYS A 172 60.81 15.19 1.62
CA LYS A 172 59.84 15.22 0.51
C LYS A 172 58.73 14.18 0.67
N CYS A 173 59.08 12.95 1.07
CA CYS A 173 58.10 11.91 1.35
C CYS A 173 57.20 12.27 2.54
N ALA A 174 57.76 12.85 3.61
CA ALA A 174 56.99 13.30 4.77
C ALA A 174 56.01 14.44 4.40
N GLU A 175 56.45 15.42 3.60
CA GLU A 175 55.57 16.50 3.13
C GLU A 175 54.44 15.96 2.24
N ALA A 176 54.75 15.03 1.33
CA ALA A 176 53.74 14.38 0.49
C ALA A 176 52.72 13.59 1.33
N ALA A 177 53.18 12.88 2.37
CA ALA A 177 52.30 12.15 3.28
C ALA A 177 51.36 13.09 4.04
N VAL A 178 51.85 14.24 4.52
CA VAL A 178 51.02 15.26 5.20
C VAL A 178 49.96 15.83 4.26
N LYS A 179 50.33 16.17 3.01
CA LYS A 179 49.37 16.68 2.01
C LYS A 179 48.30 15.65 1.69
N LEU A 180 48.69 14.40 1.45
CA LEU A 180 47.76 13.32 1.15
C LEU A 180 46.83 13.03 2.34
N ASN A 181 47.35 13.08 3.57
CA ASN A 181 46.52 12.93 4.77
C ASN A 181 45.49 14.07 4.88
N ALA A 182 45.89 15.32 4.63
CA ALA A 182 44.98 16.46 4.65
C ALA A 182 43.89 16.35 3.57
N GLU A 183 44.23 15.84 2.38
CA GLU A 183 43.25 15.56 1.33
C GLU A 183 42.26 14.47 1.76
N VAL A 184 42.74 13.37 2.35
CA VAL A 184 41.90 12.29 2.88
C VAL A 184 40.95 12.84 3.95
N ASP A 185 41.45 13.59 4.94
CA ASP A 185 40.63 14.19 5.99
C ASP A 185 39.56 15.13 5.42
N ASN A 186 39.91 15.94 4.42
CA ASN A 186 38.97 16.81 3.73
C ASN A 186 37.88 16.00 2.99
N THR A 187 38.24 14.91 2.31
CA THR A 187 37.25 14.04 1.66
C THR A 187 36.33 13.35 2.66
N ILE A 188 36.86 12.89 3.79
CA ILE A 188 36.07 12.30 4.88
C ILE A 188 35.08 13.32 5.43
N PHE A 189 35.53 14.55 5.70
CA PHE A 189 34.69 15.63 6.19
C PHE A 189 33.58 16.01 5.21
N LEU A 190 33.92 16.19 3.93
CA LEU A 190 32.95 16.51 2.87
C LEU A 190 31.94 15.39 2.69
N ASN A 191 32.38 14.13 2.69
CA ASN A 191 31.48 12.99 2.55
C ASN A 191 30.59 12.81 3.77
N GLY A 192 31.11 13.01 4.99
CA GLY A 192 30.31 13.02 6.21
C GLY A 192 29.24 14.11 6.18
N SER A 193 29.57 15.30 5.71
CA SER A 193 28.61 16.40 5.55
C SER A 193 27.52 16.09 4.52
N LYS A 194 27.90 15.49 3.37
CA LYS A 194 26.95 15.04 2.34
C LYS A 194 26.01 13.95 2.87
N LEU A 195 26.55 12.99 3.62
CA LEU A 195 25.79 11.89 4.19
C LEU A 195 24.77 12.42 5.23
N ALA A 196 25.20 13.29 6.14
CA ALA A 196 24.31 13.92 7.11
C ALA A 196 23.20 14.77 6.44
N TYR A 197 23.51 15.43 5.32
CA TYR A 197 22.49 16.12 4.54
C TYR A 197 21.47 15.15 3.94
N LEU A 198 21.93 14.04 3.33
CA LEU A 198 21.06 13.03 2.74
C LEU A 198 20.16 12.38 3.79
N GLU A 199 20.69 12.05 4.97
CA GLU A 199 19.91 11.49 6.08
C GLU A 199 18.79 12.44 6.51
N ARG A 200 19.10 13.73 6.71
CA ARG A 200 18.07 14.74 7.06
C ARG A 200 17.05 14.94 5.96
N TRP A 201 17.50 14.94 4.71
CA TRP A 201 16.61 15.06 3.55
C TRP A 201 15.66 13.86 3.45
N GLU A 202 16.17 12.64 3.65
CA GLU A 202 15.35 11.43 3.65
C GLU A 202 14.35 11.44 4.81
N ALA A 203 14.80 11.78 6.02
CA ALA A 203 13.93 11.89 7.19
C ALA A 203 12.78 12.90 6.97
N ALA A 204 13.10 14.11 6.51
CA ALA A 204 12.09 15.13 6.20
C ALA A 204 11.11 14.66 5.10
N ARG A 205 11.61 13.93 4.09
CA ARG A 205 10.77 13.36 3.03
C ARG A 205 9.83 12.29 3.59
N LEU A 206 10.32 11.41 4.46
CA LEU A 206 9.50 10.39 5.12
C LEU A 206 8.43 11.03 6.02
N GLU A 207 8.79 12.04 6.80
CA GLU A 207 7.84 12.81 7.63
C GLU A 207 6.75 13.47 6.77
N LEU A 208 7.11 14.08 5.64
CA LEU A 208 6.15 14.66 4.70
C LEU A 208 5.18 13.60 4.17
N HIS A 209 5.70 12.44 3.75
CA HIS A 209 4.86 11.34 3.27
C HIS A 209 3.92 10.84 4.36
N TYR A 210 4.43 10.64 5.58
CA TYR A 210 3.62 10.23 6.73
C TYR A 210 2.49 11.22 7.02
N CYS A 211 2.79 12.52 7.10
CA CYS A 211 1.80 13.57 7.31
C CYS A 211 0.74 13.59 6.20
N ARG A 212 1.16 13.46 4.93
CA ARG A 212 0.22 13.41 3.79
C ARG A 212 -0.71 12.20 3.87
N MET A 213 -0.18 11.02 4.22
CA MET A 213 -1.01 9.83 4.37
C MET A 213 -1.98 9.98 5.53
N LYS A 214 -1.52 10.48 6.66
CA LYS A 214 -2.36 10.75 7.84
C LYS A 214 -3.51 11.71 7.52
N MET A 215 -3.26 12.79 6.76
CA MET A 215 -4.33 13.70 6.34
C MET A 215 -5.36 13.02 5.44
N LYS A 216 -4.92 12.18 4.49
CA LYS A 216 -5.84 11.41 3.64
C LYS A 216 -6.65 10.39 4.42
N GLU A 217 -6.02 9.71 5.37
CA GLU A 217 -6.68 8.76 6.26
C GLU A 217 -7.77 9.47 7.08
N GLN A 218 -7.47 10.63 7.65
CA GLN A 218 -8.46 11.45 8.35
C GLN A 218 -9.60 11.93 7.44
N GLU A 219 -9.29 12.32 6.20
CA GLU A 219 -10.33 12.70 5.23
C GLU A 219 -11.27 11.53 4.91
N LEU A 220 -10.71 10.33 4.74
CA LEU A 220 -11.49 9.12 4.52
C LEU A 220 -12.31 8.72 5.75
N ASP A 221 -11.74 8.83 6.95
CA ASP A 221 -12.44 8.56 8.21
C ASP A 221 -13.62 9.51 8.39
N ASN A 222 -13.43 10.81 8.12
CA ASN A 222 -14.51 11.79 8.13
C ASN A 222 -15.63 11.41 7.14
N LYS A 223 -15.29 11.04 5.90
CA LYS A 223 -16.29 10.58 4.91
C LYS A 223 -17.01 9.32 5.37
N LEU A 224 -16.29 8.38 5.98
CA LEU A 224 -16.89 7.16 6.53
C LEU A 224 -17.90 7.50 7.63
N THR A 225 -17.55 8.42 8.54
CA THR A 225 -18.47 8.86 9.59
C THR A 225 -19.70 9.60 9.03
N GLU A 226 -19.53 10.39 7.98
CA GLU A 226 -20.63 11.08 7.29
C GLU A 226 -21.56 10.09 6.61
N CYS A 227 -21.02 9.11 5.87
CA CYS A 227 -21.79 8.02 5.27
C CYS A 227 -22.55 7.21 6.34
N ALA A 228 -21.89 6.86 7.46
CA ALA A 228 -22.54 6.12 8.54
C ALA A 228 -23.66 6.93 9.21
N LEU A 229 -23.53 8.26 9.29
CA LEU A 229 -24.61 9.13 9.76
C LEU A 229 -25.78 9.13 8.78
N MET A 230 -25.51 9.27 7.47
CA MET A 230 -26.53 9.24 6.42
C MET A 230 -27.28 7.91 6.41
N GLU A 231 -26.58 6.77 6.48
CA GLU A 231 -27.21 5.44 6.56
C GLU A 231 -28.15 5.32 7.77
N ARG A 232 -27.77 5.88 8.93
CA ARG A 232 -28.65 5.89 10.11
C ARG A 232 -29.89 6.76 9.89
N MET A 233 -29.73 7.92 9.28
CA MET A 233 -30.87 8.80 8.97
C MET A 233 -31.82 8.14 7.97
N ASP A 234 -31.28 7.53 6.91
CA ASP A 234 -32.06 6.79 5.92
C ASP A 234 -32.79 5.60 6.56
N ALA A 235 -32.16 4.88 7.48
CA ALA A 235 -32.80 3.79 8.21
C ALA A 235 -33.98 4.28 9.08
N ILE A 236 -33.85 5.45 9.72
CA ILE A 236 -34.93 6.07 10.51
C ILE A 236 -36.09 6.47 9.58
N VAL A 237 -35.81 7.21 8.51
CA VAL A 237 -36.82 7.67 7.55
C VAL A 237 -37.52 6.47 6.89
N ALA A 238 -36.77 5.44 6.49
CA ALA A 238 -37.35 4.22 5.93
C ALA A 238 -38.27 3.52 6.94
N GLY A 239 -37.87 3.47 8.21
CA GLY A 239 -38.71 2.97 9.31
C GLY A 239 -40.01 3.76 9.45
N GLU A 240 -39.94 5.08 9.50
CA GLU A 240 -41.10 5.97 9.59
C GLU A 240 -42.06 5.79 8.40
N VAL A 241 -41.52 5.78 7.17
CA VAL A 241 -42.30 5.55 5.95
C VAL A 241 -42.98 4.18 5.98
N CYS A 242 -42.28 3.12 6.42
CA CYS A 242 -42.88 1.79 6.58
C CYS A 242 -44.02 1.80 7.58
N THR A 243 -43.85 2.45 8.74
CA THR A 243 -44.92 2.54 9.75
C THR A 243 -46.14 3.32 9.27
N TYR A 244 -45.93 4.42 8.53
CA TYR A 244 -47.01 5.19 7.92
C TYR A 244 -47.78 4.38 6.89
N LEU A 245 -47.07 3.70 5.98
CA LEU A 245 -47.69 2.86 4.95
C LEU A 245 -48.47 1.70 5.58
N GLN A 246 -47.93 1.06 6.63
CA GLN A 246 -48.64 0.01 7.36
C GLN A 246 -49.91 0.53 8.03
N ALA A 247 -49.87 1.71 8.65
CA ALA A 247 -51.06 2.33 9.24
C ALA A 247 -52.11 2.63 8.17
N SER A 248 -51.72 3.25 7.06
CA SER A 248 -52.63 3.55 5.95
C SER A 248 -53.22 2.30 5.30
N MET A 249 -52.43 1.23 5.13
CA MET A 249 -52.95 -0.06 4.66
C MET A 249 -54.02 -0.61 5.59
N LYS A 250 -53.77 -0.56 6.91
CA LYS A 250 -54.74 -1.00 7.91
C LYS A 250 -56.03 -0.18 7.88
N ASP A 251 -55.93 1.15 7.77
CA ASP A 251 -57.12 2.01 7.67
C ASP A 251 -57.96 1.66 6.44
N MET A 252 -57.31 1.40 5.29
CA MET A 252 -58.00 0.95 4.08
C MET A 252 -58.61 -0.45 4.22
N GLU A 253 -57.94 -1.37 4.89
CA GLU A 253 -58.47 -2.70 5.21
C GLU A 253 -59.71 -2.61 6.11
N ASP A 254 -59.69 -1.74 7.12
CA ASP A 254 -60.82 -1.48 8.00
C ASP A 254 -62.00 -0.85 7.24
N GLU A 255 -61.76 0.10 6.32
CA GLU A 255 -62.79 0.64 5.43
C GLU A 255 -63.41 -0.44 4.54
N ILE A 256 -62.58 -1.31 3.92
CA ILE A 256 -63.05 -2.43 3.11
C ILE A 256 -63.93 -3.37 3.95
N MET A 257 -63.54 -3.66 5.19
CA MET A 257 -64.35 -4.48 6.09
C MET A 257 -65.71 -3.84 6.39
N VAL A 258 -65.76 -2.53 6.67
CA VAL A 258 -67.01 -1.80 6.90
C VAL A 258 -67.92 -1.85 5.66
N TRP A 259 -67.39 -1.55 4.48
CA TRP A 259 -68.16 -1.58 3.23
C TRP A 259 -68.66 -2.98 2.90
N THR A 260 -67.84 -3.99 3.15
CA THR A 260 -68.22 -5.40 2.94
C THR A 260 -69.35 -5.80 3.89
N SER A 261 -69.30 -5.40 5.16
CA SER A 261 -70.38 -5.63 6.12
C SER A 261 -71.68 -4.96 5.67
N GLN A 262 -71.63 -3.68 5.30
CA GLN A 262 -72.81 -2.94 4.83
C GLN A 262 -73.42 -3.56 3.58
N TYR A 263 -72.59 -3.98 2.62
CA TYR A 263 -73.05 -4.64 1.41
C TYR A 263 -73.73 -5.98 1.71
N ASN A 264 -73.16 -6.79 2.61
CA ASN A 264 -73.75 -8.04 3.04
C ASN A 264 -75.09 -7.81 3.77
N GLU A 265 -75.17 -6.83 4.67
CA GLU A 265 -76.42 -6.46 5.35
C GLU A 265 -77.50 -6.00 4.36
N GLU A 266 -77.14 -5.22 3.34
CA GLU A 266 -78.08 -4.82 2.29
C GLU A 266 -78.55 -6.04 1.49
N ILE A 267 -77.66 -6.97 1.12
CA ILE A 267 -78.04 -8.23 0.46
C ILE A 267 -79.04 -9.01 1.32
N GLU A 268 -78.75 -9.18 2.61
CA GLU A 268 -79.63 -9.90 3.53
C GLU A 268 -80.99 -9.23 3.63
N ARG A 269 -81.03 -7.90 3.73
CA ARG A 269 -82.28 -7.12 3.74
C ARG A 269 -83.07 -7.30 2.45
N ARG A 270 -82.41 -7.23 1.29
CA ARG A 270 -83.06 -7.42 -0.02
C ARG A 270 -83.60 -8.84 -0.19
N GLU A 271 -82.86 -9.85 0.28
CA GLU A 271 -83.33 -11.23 0.23
C GLU A 271 -84.55 -11.43 1.13
N GLN A 272 -84.59 -10.78 2.31
CA GLN A 272 -85.78 -10.75 3.17
C GLN A 272 -86.98 -10.10 2.46
N GLU A 273 -86.81 -8.90 1.88
CA GLU A 273 -87.87 -8.22 1.10
C GLU A 273 -88.39 -9.10 -0.05
N ILE A 274 -87.48 -9.75 -0.79
CA ILE A 274 -87.84 -10.68 -1.87
C ILE A 274 -88.67 -11.85 -1.34
N ASN A 275 -88.31 -12.40 -0.17
CA ASN A 275 -89.04 -13.52 0.44
C ASN A 275 -90.42 -13.10 0.96
N GLU A 276 -90.54 -11.93 1.57
CA GLU A 276 -91.84 -11.34 1.94
C GLU A 276 -92.73 -11.13 0.71
N PHE A 277 -92.20 -10.61 -0.39
CA PHE A 277 -92.97 -10.46 -1.63
C PHE A 277 -93.37 -11.81 -2.23
N LYS A 278 -92.51 -12.83 -2.16
CA LYS A 278 -92.86 -14.20 -2.59
C LYS A 278 -94.02 -14.75 -1.76
N GLU A 279 -94.00 -14.57 -0.44
CA GLU A 279 -95.08 -14.96 0.46
C GLU A 279 -96.38 -14.22 0.12
N GLN A 280 -96.35 -12.89 0.00
CA GLN A 280 -97.52 -12.09 -0.40
C GLN A 280 -98.09 -12.54 -1.75
N ILE A 281 -97.23 -12.80 -2.75
CA ILE A 281 -97.66 -13.32 -4.05
C ILE A 281 -98.34 -14.69 -3.89
N SER A 282 -97.80 -15.57 -3.03
CA SER A 282 -98.39 -16.89 -2.77
C SER A 282 -99.76 -16.78 -2.09
N GLU A 283 -99.92 -15.87 -1.12
CA GLU A 283 -101.20 -15.60 -0.46
C GLU A 283 -102.23 -15.06 -1.45
N GLN A 284 -101.85 -14.07 -2.27
CA GLN A 284 -102.74 -13.52 -3.30
C GLN A 284 -103.15 -14.58 -4.32
N LYS A 285 -102.25 -15.48 -4.70
CA LYS A 285 -102.59 -16.63 -5.55
C LYS A 285 -103.63 -17.54 -4.90
N MET A 286 -103.49 -17.86 -3.61
CA MET A 286 -104.49 -18.66 -2.89
C MET A 286 -105.85 -17.97 -2.83
N ILE A 287 -105.89 -16.65 -2.57
CA ILE A 287 -107.13 -15.87 -2.58
C ILE A 287 -107.78 -15.90 -3.96
N LEU A 288 -107.00 -15.71 -5.03
CA LEU A 288 -107.50 -15.79 -6.40
C LEU A 288 -108.06 -17.17 -6.73
N GLU A 289 -107.38 -18.25 -6.34
CA GLU A 289 -107.87 -19.62 -6.51
C GLU A 289 -109.20 -19.84 -5.78
N GLN A 290 -109.34 -19.35 -4.55
CA GLN A 290 -110.62 -19.41 -3.81
C GLN A 290 -111.72 -18.59 -4.49
N LEU A 291 -111.41 -17.40 -5.02
CA LEU A 291 -112.37 -16.59 -5.75
C LEU A 291 -112.79 -17.24 -7.06
N TYR A 292 -111.88 -17.89 -7.78
CA TYR A 292 -112.21 -18.69 -8.97
C TYR A 292 -113.14 -19.85 -8.60
N PHE A 293 -112.86 -20.57 -7.52
CA PHE A 293 -113.73 -21.64 -7.03
C PHE A 293 -115.14 -21.13 -6.70
N VAL A 294 -115.27 -20.05 -5.93
CA VAL A 294 -116.57 -19.44 -5.59
C VAL A 294 -117.30 -18.90 -6.82
N ARG A 295 -116.55 -18.33 -7.78
CA ARG A 295 -117.13 -17.88 -9.05
C ARG A 295 -117.72 -19.06 -9.81
N ASP A 296 -116.99 -20.17 -9.91
CA ASP A 296 -117.44 -21.35 -10.64
C ASP A 296 -118.66 -21.99 -9.96
N GLU A 297 -118.71 -22.08 -8.63
CA GLU A 297 -119.90 -22.51 -7.88
C GLU A 297 -121.11 -21.60 -8.13
N ARG A 298 -120.92 -20.28 -8.08
CA ARG A 298 -122.00 -19.32 -8.35
C ARG A 298 -122.47 -19.37 -9.79
N GLN A 299 -121.56 -19.59 -10.75
CA GLN A 299 -121.90 -19.73 -12.15
C GLN A 299 -122.75 -20.99 -12.38
N GLN A 300 -122.39 -22.12 -11.75
CA GLN A 300 -123.21 -23.33 -11.78
C GLN A 300 -124.63 -23.06 -11.25
N LEU A 301 -124.76 -22.35 -10.12
CA LEU A 301 -126.05 -21.99 -9.55
C LEU A 301 -126.86 -21.04 -10.45
N ILE A 302 -126.22 -20.07 -11.10
CA ILE A 302 -126.87 -19.18 -12.08
C ILE A 302 -127.37 -20.01 -13.26
N ASP A 303 -126.53 -20.86 -13.84
CA ASP A 303 -126.88 -21.70 -14.97
C ASP A 303 -128.06 -22.65 -14.63
N GLU A 304 -128.08 -23.22 -13.42
CA GLU A 304 -129.19 -24.01 -12.89
C GLU A 304 -130.48 -23.20 -12.75
N CYS A 305 -130.41 -21.99 -12.18
CA CYS A 305 -131.54 -21.08 -12.02
C CYS A 305 -132.08 -20.62 -13.38
N GLU A 306 -131.21 -20.27 -14.33
CA GLU A 306 -131.59 -19.92 -15.70
C GLU A 306 -132.31 -21.08 -16.38
N ALA A 307 -131.78 -22.31 -16.25
CA ALA A 307 -132.45 -23.52 -16.73
C ALA A 307 -133.81 -23.76 -16.05
N GLU A 308 -133.96 -23.46 -14.77
CA GLU A 308 -135.25 -23.51 -14.06
C GLU A 308 -136.23 -22.45 -14.54
N THR A 309 -135.80 -21.20 -14.73
CA THR A 309 -136.65 -20.14 -15.25
C THR A 309 -137.10 -20.43 -16.68
N LEU A 310 -136.24 -21.03 -17.51
CA LEU A 310 -136.59 -21.49 -18.85
C LEU A 310 -137.67 -22.57 -18.77
N ARG A 311 -137.47 -23.61 -17.94
CA ARG A 311 -138.47 -24.66 -17.69
C ARG A 311 -139.80 -24.09 -17.18
N ALA A 312 -139.76 -23.07 -16.31
CA ALA A 312 -140.94 -22.39 -15.80
C ALA A 312 -141.66 -21.56 -16.88
N LYS A 313 -140.91 -20.85 -17.73
CA LYS A 313 -141.45 -20.09 -18.88
C LYS A 313 -142.12 -21.03 -19.89
N GLU A 314 -141.49 -22.15 -20.23
CA GLU A 314 -142.06 -23.17 -21.12
C GLU A 314 -143.36 -23.74 -20.56
N LYS A 315 -143.39 -24.08 -19.26
CA LYS A 315 -144.63 -24.49 -18.58
C LYS A 315 -145.70 -23.40 -18.61
N ALA A 316 -145.33 -22.15 -18.37
CA ALA A 316 -146.26 -21.02 -18.40
C ALA A 316 -146.84 -20.80 -19.81
N GLU A 317 -146.01 -20.85 -20.86
CA GLU A 317 -146.46 -20.78 -22.25
C GLU A 317 -147.38 -21.96 -22.61
N TYR A 318 -147.05 -23.18 -22.18
CA TYR A 318 -147.94 -24.34 -22.32
C TYR A 318 -149.32 -24.07 -21.70
N TRP A 319 -149.37 -23.60 -20.44
CA TRP A 319 -150.63 -23.28 -19.76
C TRP A 319 -151.40 -22.12 -20.41
N LYS A 320 -150.70 -21.10 -20.91
CA LYS A 320 -151.33 -20.02 -21.69
C LYS A 320 -152.01 -20.55 -22.94
N ILE A 321 -151.36 -21.46 -23.69
CA ILE A 321 -151.95 -22.09 -24.88
C ILE A 321 -153.18 -22.90 -24.46
N VAL A 322 -153.09 -23.71 -23.40
CA VAL A 322 -154.22 -24.49 -22.86
C VAL A 322 -155.39 -23.58 -22.46
N HIS A 323 -155.13 -22.49 -21.73
CA HIS A 323 -156.15 -21.53 -21.31
C HIS A 323 -156.79 -20.79 -22.49
N ARG A 324 -155.98 -20.42 -23.50
CA ARG A 324 -156.49 -19.79 -24.73
C ARG A 324 -157.40 -20.74 -25.48
N SER A 325 -157.00 -22.01 -25.63
CA SER A 325 -157.83 -23.06 -26.23
C SER A 325 -159.12 -23.27 -25.44
N ALA A 326 -159.06 -23.34 -24.11
CA ALA A 326 -160.22 -23.42 -23.24
C ALA A 326 -161.17 -22.22 -23.41
N THR A 327 -160.63 -21.01 -23.53
CA THR A 327 -161.41 -19.78 -23.76
C THR A 327 -162.10 -19.78 -25.12
N ILE A 328 -161.42 -20.26 -26.18
CA ILE A 328 -162.00 -20.42 -27.51
C ILE A 328 -163.16 -21.42 -27.45
N ILE A 329 -162.97 -22.58 -26.81
CA ILE A 329 -164.03 -23.58 -26.61
C ILE A 329 -165.22 -22.98 -25.85
N GLN A 330 -164.96 -22.28 -24.73
CA GLN A 330 -166.02 -21.66 -23.91
C GLN A 330 -166.79 -20.58 -24.68
N SER A 331 -166.11 -19.73 -25.46
CA SER A 331 -166.75 -18.67 -26.25
C SER A 331 -167.56 -19.23 -27.42
N LEU A 332 -167.09 -20.29 -28.09
CA LEU A 332 -167.84 -21.03 -29.10
C LEU A 332 -169.13 -21.62 -28.52
N TRP A 333 -169.05 -22.27 -27.35
CA TRP A 333 -170.20 -22.86 -26.67
C TRP A 333 -171.21 -21.78 -26.23
N ARG A 334 -170.74 -20.69 -25.62
CA ARG A 334 -171.59 -19.54 -25.24
C ARG A 334 -172.28 -18.91 -26.45
N GLY A 335 -171.56 -18.74 -27.57
CA GLY A 335 -172.15 -18.25 -28.82
C GLY A 335 -173.18 -19.20 -29.42
N TYR A 336 -172.95 -20.51 -29.32
CA TYR A 336 -173.91 -21.54 -29.75
C TYR A 336 -175.21 -21.51 -28.93
N ILE A 337 -175.13 -21.36 -27.60
CA ILE A 337 -176.30 -21.20 -26.72
C ILE A 337 -177.17 -20.02 -27.16
N VAL A 338 -176.55 -18.87 -27.39
CA VAL A 338 -177.26 -17.61 -27.69
C VAL A 338 -177.96 -17.68 -29.05
N ARG A 339 -177.31 -18.27 -30.06
CA ARG A 339 -177.89 -18.39 -31.41
C ARG A 339 -179.04 -19.40 -31.48
N ASN A 340 -178.97 -20.48 -30.70
CA ASN A 340 -180.01 -21.51 -30.68
C ASN A 340 -181.10 -21.29 -29.61
N GLN A 341 -181.10 -20.14 -28.92
CA GLN A 341 -182.14 -19.73 -27.96
C GLN A 341 -182.43 -20.75 -26.85
N LEU A 342 -181.38 -21.41 -26.36
CA LEU A 342 -181.47 -22.41 -25.29
C LEU A 342 -181.31 -21.76 -23.91
N GLY A 343 -182.09 -22.22 -22.93
CA GLY A 343 -182.02 -21.73 -21.54
C GLY A 343 -182.52 -20.30 -21.34
N ALA A 344 -181.84 -19.55 -20.46
CA ALA A 344 -182.26 -18.23 -19.97
C ALA A 344 -182.35 -17.11 -21.04
N PHE A 345 -182.00 -17.37 -22.29
CA PHE A 345 -182.05 -16.40 -23.41
C PHE A 345 -183.27 -16.59 -24.35
N LYS A 346 -184.21 -17.48 -24.00
CA LYS A 346 -185.43 -17.72 -24.78
C LYS A 346 -186.35 -16.48 -24.78
N GLY A 347 -186.63 -15.90 -25.94
CA GLY A 347 -187.53 -14.74 -26.12
C GLY A 347 -186.86 -13.35 -26.13
N LEU A 348 -185.52 -13.26 -26.02
CA LEU A 348 -184.78 -11.99 -25.97
C LEU A 348 -184.98 -11.11 -27.23
N TRP A 349 -185.11 -11.73 -28.40
CA TRP A 349 -185.29 -11.03 -29.68
C TRP A 349 -186.64 -10.27 -29.77
N ASN A 350 -187.70 -10.80 -29.15
CA ASN A 350 -189.02 -10.18 -29.14
C ASN A 350 -189.06 -8.93 -28.22
N VAL A 351 -188.26 -8.91 -27.16
CA VAL A 351 -188.13 -7.78 -26.22
C VAL A 351 -187.30 -6.65 -26.82
N LEU A 352 -186.17 -6.97 -27.47
CA LEU A 352 -185.31 -5.98 -28.15
C LEU A 352 -186.02 -5.30 -29.33
N SER A 353 -186.83 -6.04 -30.11
CA SER A 353 -187.59 -5.49 -31.24
C SER A 353 -188.72 -4.53 -30.80
N LYS A 354 -189.44 -4.83 -29.70
CA LYS A 354 -190.47 -3.93 -29.13
C LYS A 354 -189.87 -2.63 -28.57
N ARG A 355 -188.71 -2.70 -27.91
CA ARG A 355 -188.01 -1.51 -27.36
C ARG A 355 -187.48 -0.58 -28.45
N LYS A 356 -186.97 -1.13 -29.57
CA LYS A 356 -186.44 -0.33 -30.69
C LYS A 356 -187.54 0.46 -31.42
N LYS A 357 -188.75 -0.09 -31.57
CA LYS A 357 -189.91 0.62 -32.18
C LYS A 357 -190.47 1.75 -31.31
N GLN A 358 -190.47 1.61 -29.98
CA GLN A 358 -190.92 2.69 -29.07
C GLN A 358 -189.90 3.83 -28.96
N ALA A 359 -188.59 3.53 -28.93
CA ALA A 359 -187.52 4.54 -28.89
C ALA A 359 -187.48 5.41 -30.17
N ALA A 360 -187.82 4.85 -31.34
CA ALA A 360 -187.86 5.58 -32.60
C ALA A 360 -189.05 6.57 -32.71
N ARG A 361 -190.23 6.23 -32.17
CA ARG A 361 -191.41 7.13 -32.15
C ARG A 361 -191.26 8.30 -31.16
N ALA A 362 -190.60 8.08 -30.02
CA ALA A 362 -190.32 9.13 -29.03
C ALA A 362 -189.28 10.16 -29.52
N ARG A 363 -188.23 9.72 -30.25
CA ARG A 363 -187.21 10.62 -30.81
C ARG A 363 -187.76 11.57 -31.89
N LYS A 364 -188.70 11.12 -32.75
CA LYS A 364 -189.34 11.97 -33.77
C LYS A 364 -190.26 13.07 -33.20
N LYS A 365 -190.98 12.82 -32.09
CA LYS A 365 -191.83 13.84 -31.43
C LYS A 365 -191.03 14.94 -30.72
N ARG A 366 -189.92 14.60 -30.04
CA ARG A 366 -189.06 15.59 -29.36
C ARG A 366 -188.29 16.50 -30.33
N ALA A 367 -187.85 15.97 -31.48
CA ALA A 367 -187.14 16.77 -32.49
C ALA A 367 -188.02 17.82 -33.20
N ALA A 368 -189.32 17.56 -33.36
CA ALA A 368 -190.26 18.51 -33.98
C ALA A 368 -190.67 19.66 -33.05
N GLN A 369 -190.71 19.43 -31.73
CA GLN A 369 -191.11 20.43 -30.73
C GLN A 369 -189.95 21.40 -30.38
N GLN A 370 -188.71 20.92 -30.41
CA GLN A 370 -187.52 21.77 -30.19
C GLN A 370 -187.19 22.68 -31.39
N ARG A 371 -187.52 22.29 -32.64
CA ARG A 371 -187.41 23.19 -33.81
C ARG A 371 -188.36 24.39 -33.74
N LYS A 372 -189.60 24.22 -33.26
CA LYS A 372 -190.58 25.32 -33.09
C LYS A 372 -190.23 26.30 -31.96
N ILE A 373 -189.53 25.85 -30.92
CA ILE A 373 -189.10 26.71 -29.80
C ILE A 373 -187.82 27.49 -30.15
N ALA A 374 -186.93 26.91 -30.97
CA ALA A 374 -185.72 27.59 -31.46
C ALA A 374 -186.03 28.69 -32.50
N GLU A 375 -187.04 28.52 -33.36
CA GLU A 375 -187.44 29.56 -34.34
C GLU A 375 -188.14 30.79 -33.70
N ASN A 376 -188.80 30.62 -32.55
CA ASN A 376 -189.45 31.74 -31.84
C ASN A 376 -188.50 32.54 -30.92
N LYS A 377 -187.40 31.94 -30.44
CA LYS A 377 -186.36 32.68 -29.68
C LYS A 377 -185.35 33.41 -30.57
N ALA A 378 -185.32 33.13 -31.88
CA ALA A 378 -184.49 33.84 -32.86
C ALA A 378 -185.12 35.15 -33.42
N LYS A 379 -186.37 35.50 -33.02
CA LYS A 379 -187.10 36.70 -33.50
C LYS A 379 -187.28 37.83 -32.47
N THR A 380 -186.68 37.74 -31.29
CA THR A 380 -186.83 38.74 -30.21
C THR A 380 -185.45 39.21 -29.70
N ASN A 381 -184.50 39.55 -30.58
CA ASN A 381 -184.28 40.90 -31.14
C ASN A 381 -185.53 41.73 -31.53
N SER A 382 -186.07 42.46 -30.56
CA SER A 382 -186.20 43.91 -30.65
C SER A 382 -186.39 44.45 -29.22
N LYS A 383 -185.43 45.29 -28.79
CA LYS A 383 -185.40 46.11 -27.57
C LYS A 383 -184.94 45.46 -26.24
N ASN A 384 -183.70 45.83 -25.87
CA ASN A 384 -183.16 46.09 -24.52
C ASN A 384 -184.21 46.78 -23.59
N PRO A 385 -184.09 46.86 -22.22
CA PRO A 385 -182.85 46.84 -21.43
C PRO A 385 -182.87 46.29 -19.96
N LYS A 386 -181.66 46.32 -19.35
CA LYS A 386 -181.28 46.54 -17.93
C LYS A 386 -181.11 45.37 -16.93
N ASN A 387 -179.83 45.22 -16.55
CA ASN A 387 -179.23 45.06 -15.21
C ASN A 387 -179.72 43.97 -14.25
N ARG A 388 -179.00 42.84 -14.19
CA ARG A 388 -178.21 42.37 -13.02
C ARG A 388 -177.51 41.06 -13.36
#